data_AF-A0AAN9A369-F1
#
_entry.id   AF-A0AAN9A369-F1
#
_cell.length_a   1.000
_cell.length_b   1.000
_cell.length_c   1.000
_cell.angle_alpha   90.00
_cell.angle_beta   90.00
_cell.angle_gamma   90.00
#
_symmetry.space_group_name_H-M   'P 1'
#
loop_
_entity.id
_entity.type
_entity.pdbx_description
1 polymer ?
#
loop_
_entity_poly.entity_id
_entity_poly.type
_entity_poly.pdbx_seq_one_letter_code
_entity_poly.pdbx_strand_id
1 'polypeptide(L)'
;MLPKIILLVFVVTSLADEQRTCYKCQVKNQCTILDTSSVEKCLPDVRHCVKKIIVSKATGVSVTERYCGGRDFLDQGTELVENKCYTDVTHSRTEATVCYCNSNYCNGGNGFNLALLLLLCNLFAYIML
;
A
#
# COMPACT_ATOMS: atom_id res chain seq x y z
N MET A 1 -1.76 35.16 -54.50
CA MET A 1 -0.87 34.13 -53.94
C MET A 1 -0.51 34.55 -52.52
N LEU A 2 -1.15 33.98 -51.49
CA LEU A 2 -0.81 34.23 -50.07
C LEU A 2 0.01 33.06 -49.54
N PRO A 3 1.11 33.27 -48.79
CA PRO A 3 1.86 32.18 -48.18
C PRO A 3 1.08 31.65 -46.97
N LYS A 4 0.92 30.33 -46.94
CA LYS A 4 0.38 29.56 -45.82
C LYS A 4 1.42 29.55 -44.71
N ILE A 5 1.24 30.36 -43.67
CA ILE A 5 2.02 30.25 -42.43
C ILE A 5 1.32 29.21 -41.57
N ILE A 6 1.84 27.99 -41.56
CA ILE A 6 1.39 26.92 -40.66
C ILE A 6 2.06 27.18 -39.31
N LEU A 7 1.29 27.70 -38.36
CA LEU A 7 1.70 27.88 -36.98
C LEU A 7 1.67 26.51 -36.28
N LEU A 8 2.84 25.87 -36.13
CA LEU A 8 3.00 24.65 -35.32
C LEU A 8 3.04 25.04 -33.84
N VAL A 9 1.91 24.85 -33.15
CA VAL A 9 1.82 25.00 -31.69
C VAL A 9 2.26 23.69 -31.05
N PHE A 10 3.46 23.66 -30.49
CA PHE A 10 3.93 22.56 -29.65
C PHE A 10 3.25 22.66 -28.27
N VAL A 11 2.20 21.87 -28.06
CA VAL A 11 1.62 21.69 -26.73
C VAL A 11 2.56 20.79 -25.93
N VAL A 12 3.44 21.40 -25.14
CA VAL A 12 4.25 20.68 -24.16
C VAL A 12 3.35 20.34 -22.97
N THR A 13 2.70 19.17 -23.00
CA THR A 13 2.04 18.64 -21.81
C THR A 13 3.11 18.17 -20.85
N SER A 14 3.41 18.96 -19.81
CA SER A 14 4.17 18.47 -18.66
C SER A 14 3.34 17.37 -18.00
N LEU A 15 3.70 16.10 -18.23
CA LEU A 15 3.26 15.01 -17.39
C LEU A 15 3.85 15.27 -16.01
N ALA A 16 3.09 15.94 -15.14
CA ALA A 16 3.44 16.02 -13.73
C ALA A 16 3.39 14.59 -13.21
N ASP A 17 4.55 13.97 -13.05
CA ASP A 17 4.66 12.64 -12.47
C ASP A 17 4.19 12.78 -11.02
N GLU A 18 2.97 12.30 -10.77
CA GLU A 18 2.28 12.53 -9.51
C GLU A 18 2.99 11.69 -8.43
N GLN A 19 3.95 12.32 -7.73
CA GLN A 19 4.71 11.67 -6.68
C GLN A 19 3.76 11.15 -5.61
N ARG A 20 3.74 9.83 -5.46
CA ARG A 20 2.90 9.13 -4.50
C ARG A 20 3.33 9.47 -3.08
N THR A 21 2.37 9.63 -2.17
CA THR A 21 2.64 9.81 -0.75
C THR A 21 2.10 8.63 0.04
N CYS A 22 2.94 8.01 0.87
CA CYS A 22 2.59 6.85 1.69
C CYS A 22 2.85 7.15 3.16
N TYR A 23 2.18 6.42 4.07
CA TYR A 23 2.59 6.41 5.46
C TYR A 23 3.94 5.70 5.61
N LYS A 24 4.76 6.20 6.53
CA LYS A 24 6.08 5.66 6.85
C LYS A 24 6.14 5.27 8.31
N CYS A 25 6.59 4.06 8.58
CA CYS A 25 6.77 3.58 9.94
C CYS A 25 7.68 2.35 9.94
N GLN A 26 8.73 2.36 10.76
CA GLN A 26 9.64 1.22 10.91
C GLN A 26 9.60 0.68 12.34
N VAL A 27 9.80 -0.62 12.51
CA VAL A 27 9.77 -1.30 13.83
C VAL A 27 10.76 -0.69 14.81
N LYS A 28 11.92 -0.22 14.32
CA LYS A 28 12.93 0.50 15.13
C LYS A 28 12.38 1.76 15.81
N ASN A 29 11.33 2.36 15.27
CA ASN A 29 10.73 3.60 15.76
C ASN A 29 9.41 3.37 16.53
N GLN A 30 9.17 2.15 17.05
CA GLN A 30 7.99 1.83 17.85
C GLN A 30 6.65 2.02 17.13
N CYS A 31 6.49 1.36 15.98
CA CYS A 31 5.23 1.35 15.25
C CYS A 31 4.18 0.44 15.93
N THR A 32 3.63 0.88 17.06
CA THR A 32 2.79 0.03 17.93
C THR A 32 1.32 0.02 17.52
N ILE A 33 0.72 1.15 17.14
CA ILE A 33 -0.64 1.26 16.58
C ILE A 33 -0.69 2.57 15.80
N LEU A 34 -1.12 2.54 14.53
CA LEU A 34 -1.45 3.71 13.68
C LEU A 34 -0.65 4.98 14.01
N ASP A 35 0.67 4.96 13.82
CA ASP A 35 1.41 6.21 13.73
C ASP A 35 1.16 6.80 12.34
N THR A 36 0.01 7.47 12.19
CA THR A 36 -0.39 8.19 10.97
C THR A 36 0.32 9.54 10.86
N SER A 37 1.19 9.89 11.81
CA SER A 37 1.88 11.20 11.81
C SER A 37 3.04 11.26 10.82
N SER A 38 3.62 10.10 10.46
CA SER A 38 4.76 10.04 9.56
C SER A 38 4.35 9.58 8.16
N VAL A 39 4.58 10.46 7.19
CA VAL A 39 4.34 10.24 5.77
C VAL A 39 5.61 10.53 4.98
N GLU A 40 5.79 9.87 3.84
CA GLU A 40 6.89 10.14 2.92
C GLU A 40 6.38 10.22 1.48
N LYS A 41 7.02 11.08 0.69
CA LYS A 41 6.85 11.10 -0.76
C LYS A 41 7.74 10.03 -1.37
N CYS A 42 7.15 9.18 -2.19
CA CYS A 42 7.85 8.12 -2.90
C CYS A 42 8.71 8.68 -4.03
N LEU A 43 9.76 7.93 -4.38
CA LEU A 43 10.51 8.19 -5.61
C LEU A 43 9.60 8.02 -6.84
N PRO A 44 9.88 8.73 -7.95
CA PRO A 44 9.04 8.69 -9.16
C PRO A 44 8.77 7.28 -9.72
N ASP A 45 9.72 6.36 -9.56
CA ASP A 45 9.63 4.96 -10.00
C ASP A 45 8.87 4.05 -9.03
N VAL A 46 8.58 4.51 -7.81
CA VAL A 46 7.90 3.74 -6.77
C VAL A 46 6.40 3.97 -6.85
N ARG A 47 5.70 2.94 -7.32
CA ARG A 47 4.25 2.98 -7.58
C ARG A 47 3.39 2.34 -6.50
N HIS A 48 3.94 1.80 -5.42
CA HIS A 48 3.12 1.20 -4.36
C HIS A 48 3.47 1.71 -2.97
N CYS A 49 2.43 1.83 -2.14
CA CYS A 49 2.60 1.87 -0.70
C CYS A 49 2.54 0.44 -0.16
N VAL A 50 3.42 0.14 0.78
CA VAL A 50 3.53 -1.16 1.41
C VAL A 50 3.08 -1.07 2.86
N LYS A 51 2.31 -2.07 3.28
CA LYS A 51 2.02 -2.37 4.69
C LYS A 51 2.46 -3.79 4.99
N LYS A 52 3.43 -3.97 5.87
CA LYS A 52 3.94 -5.27 6.30
C LYS A 52 3.59 -5.51 7.76
N ILE A 53 2.99 -6.64 8.07
CA ILE A 53 2.59 -7.07 9.41
C ILE A 53 3.40 -8.32 9.73
N ILE A 54 4.24 -8.27 10.75
CA ILE A 54 5.06 -9.39 11.18
C ILE A 54 4.53 -9.86 12.53
N VAL A 55 4.14 -11.13 12.61
CA VAL A 55 3.60 -11.76 13.82
C VAL A 55 4.60 -12.78 14.34
N SER A 56 4.96 -12.68 15.62
CA SER A 56 5.74 -13.70 16.32
C SER A 56 4.87 -14.93 16.57
N LYS A 57 5.26 -16.10 16.04
CA LYS A 57 4.54 -17.37 16.27
C LYS A 57 4.63 -17.82 17.73
N ALA A 58 5.65 -17.37 18.47
CA ALA A 58 5.87 -17.74 19.87
C ALA A 58 5.07 -16.90 20.86
N THR A 59 4.88 -15.61 20.59
CA THR A 59 4.27 -14.66 21.53
C THR A 59 2.95 -14.06 21.05
N GLY A 60 2.60 -14.25 19.76
CA GLY A 60 1.46 -13.58 19.13
C GLY A 60 1.63 -12.08 18.93
N VAL A 61 2.76 -11.50 19.37
CA VAL A 61 3.03 -10.07 19.23
C VAL A 61 3.19 -9.74 17.75
N SER A 62 2.43 -8.75 17.28
CA SER A 62 2.50 -8.23 15.92
C SER A 62 3.19 -6.87 15.88
N VAL A 63 4.00 -6.65 14.86
CA VAL A 63 4.56 -5.33 14.52
C VAL A 63 4.16 -4.96 13.10
N THR A 64 3.93 -3.67 12.84
CA THR A 64 3.56 -3.17 11.52
C THR A 64 4.63 -2.24 10.97
N GLU A 65 5.01 -2.42 9.70
CA GLU A 65 5.87 -1.54 8.93
C GLU A 65 5.08 -0.93 7.78
N ARG A 66 5.39 0.33 7.46
CA ARG A 66 4.78 1.10 6.38
C ARG A 66 5.87 1.86 5.63
N TYR A 67 5.87 1.82 4.31
CA TYR A 67 6.87 2.50 3.49
C TYR A 67 6.44 2.58 2.01
N CYS A 68 7.09 3.45 1.26
CA CYS A 68 7.10 3.42 -0.21
C CYS A 68 7.92 2.22 -0.70
N GLY A 69 7.36 1.36 -1.56
CA GLY A 69 8.08 0.17 -2.01
C GLY A 69 7.28 -0.67 -3.00
N GLY A 70 7.66 -1.95 -3.20
CA GLY A 70 6.90 -2.78 -4.12
C GLY A 70 7.34 -4.22 -4.34
N ARG A 71 8.49 -4.74 -3.91
CA ARG A 71 8.88 -6.12 -4.32
C ARG A 71 9.45 -6.98 -3.22
N ASP A 72 9.28 -6.59 -1.96
CA ASP A 72 9.96 -7.24 -0.84
C ASP A 72 9.60 -8.74 -0.67
N PHE A 73 8.49 -9.21 -1.26
CA PHE A 73 7.98 -10.59 -1.13
C PHE A 73 7.61 -11.26 -2.46
N LEU A 74 8.02 -10.67 -3.58
CA LEU A 74 7.77 -11.24 -4.89
C LEU A 74 9.07 -11.75 -5.50
N ASP A 75 9.08 -13.02 -5.90
CA ASP A 75 10.15 -13.56 -6.74
C ASP A 75 10.30 -12.69 -7.99
N GLN A 76 11.55 -12.52 -8.46
CA GLN A 76 11.84 -11.77 -9.68
C GLN A 76 10.99 -12.34 -10.84
N GLY A 77 9.99 -11.57 -11.29
CA GLY A 77 9.08 -11.96 -12.37
C GLY A 77 7.61 -12.12 -11.94
N THR A 78 7.30 -12.11 -10.64
CA THR A 78 5.90 -12.07 -10.20
C THR A 78 5.35 -10.66 -10.35
N GLU A 79 4.24 -10.51 -11.07
CA GLU A 79 3.57 -9.22 -11.19
C GLU A 79 2.91 -8.81 -9.86
N LEU A 80 3.14 -7.57 -9.46
CA LEU A 80 2.40 -6.96 -8.36
C LEU A 80 0.96 -6.73 -8.79
N VAL A 81 0.07 -7.59 -8.33
CA VAL A 81 -1.36 -7.29 -8.38
C VAL A 81 -1.66 -6.16 -7.40
N GLU A 82 -2.31 -5.11 -7.90
CA GLU A 82 -2.69 -3.95 -7.10
C GLU A 82 -3.65 -4.34 -5.98
N ASN A 83 -3.52 -3.69 -4.82
CA ASN A 83 -4.41 -3.86 -3.67
C ASN A 83 -4.49 -5.30 -3.15
N LYS A 84 -3.38 -6.04 -3.23
CA LYS A 84 -3.27 -7.43 -2.79
C LYS A 84 -2.29 -7.60 -1.64
N CYS A 85 -2.57 -8.56 -0.77
CA CYS A 85 -1.70 -9.01 0.30
C CYS A 85 -1.12 -10.39 0.03
N TYR A 86 0.11 -10.62 0.46
CA TYR A 86 0.84 -11.87 0.34
C TYR A 86 1.36 -12.25 1.73
N THR A 87 1.19 -13.51 2.12
CA THR A 87 1.64 -14.00 3.41
C THR A 87 2.80 -14.97 3.22
N ASP A 88 3.91 -14.66 3.87
CA ASP A 88 5.07 -15.52 3.97
C ASP A 88 5.09 -16.22 5.34
N VAL A 89 4.99 -17.55 5.28
CA VAL A 89 5.05 -18.46 6.43
C VAL A 89 6.37 -19.22 6.52
N THR A 90 7.33 -18.97 5.62
CA THR A 90 8.59 -19.73 5.50
C THR A 90 9.49 -19.59 6.72
N HIS A 91 9.35 -18.51 7.49
CA HIS A 91 10.11 -18.33 8.72
C HIS A 91 9.54 -19.18 9.88
N SER A 92 10.42 -19.90 10.56
CA SER A 92 10.04 -20.80 11.66
C SER A 92 9.49 -20.08 12.90
N ARG A 93 9.85 -18.81 13.09
CA ARG A 93 9.49 -18.03 14.30
C ARG A 93 8.51 -16.88 14.04
N THR A 94 8.29 -16.53 12.79
CA THR A 94 7.48 -15.38 12.41
C THR A 94 6.63 -15.69 11.19
N GLU A 95 5.50 -15.00 11.09
CA GLU A 95 4.66 -14.95 9.90
C GLU A 95 4.57 -13.51 9.45
N ALA A 96 4.79 -13.25 8.16
CA ALA A 96 4.76 -11.89 7.61
C ALA A 96 3.66 -11.77 6.56
N THR A 97 2.73 -10.84 6.74
CA THR A 97 1.73 -10.47 5.71
C THR A 97 2.09 -9.11 5.12
N VAL A 98 2.21 -9.01 3.80
CA VAL A 98 2.60 -7.79 3.10
C VAL A 98 1.54 -7.41 2.09
N CYS A 99 0.97 -6.22 2.27
CA CYS A 99 -0.06 -5.64 1.43
C CYS A 99 0.51 -4.50 0.60
N TYR A 100 0.18 -4.51 -0.69
CA TYR A 100 0.55 -3.50 -1.66
C TYR A 100 -0.70 -2.74 -2.08
N CYS A 101 -0.64 -1.42 -2.15
CA CYS A 101 -1.73 -0.59 -2.64
C CYS A 101 -1.20 0.60 -3.44
N ASN A 102 -2.03 1.18 -4.30
CA ASN A 102 -1.61 2.09 -5.35
C ASN A 102 -2.33 3.46 -5.31
N SER A 103 -2.71 3.92 -4.12
CA SER A 103 -3.26 5.27 -3.92
C SER A 103 -2.53 5.99 -2.79
N ASN A 104 -2.62 7.31 -2.74
CA ASN A 104 -1.98 8.08 -1.67
C ASN A 104 -2.53 7.63 -0.31
N TYR A 105 -1.63 7.45 0.66
CA TYR A 105 -1.95 7.09 2.05
C TYR A 105 -2.67 5.73 2.22
N CYS A 106 -2.72 4.88 1.20
CA CYS A 106 -3.52 3.66 1.22
C CYS A 106 -3.03 2.60 2.23
N ASN A 107 -1.77 2.70 2.68
CA ASN A 107 -1.19 1.81 3.69
C ASN A 107 -1.51 2.23 5.15
N GLY A 108 -2.37 3.23 5.35
CA GLY A 108 -2.70 3.76 6.67
C GLY A 108 -3.59 2.85 7.50
N GLY A 109 -4.65 2.30 6.89
CA GLY A 109 -5.72 1.63 7.62
C GLY A 109 -5.29 0.43 8.47
N ASN A 110 -6.05 0.17 9.53
CA ASN A 110 -5.94 -1.02 10.38
C ASN A 110 -6.46 -2.29 9.66
N GLY A 111 -5.89 -2.59 8.49
CA GLY A 111 -6.24 -3.78 7.74
C GLY A 111 -7.63 -3.64 7.14
N PHE A 112 -7.72 -3.87 5.84
CA PHE A 112 -8.98 -4.27 5.25
C PHE A 112 -9.36 -5.61 5.89
N ASN A 113 -10.10 -5.58 6.99
CA ASN A 113 -10.92 -6.71 7.40
C ASN A 113 -12.30 -6.53 6.75
N LEU A 114 -12.32 -6.51 5.42
CA LEU A 114 -13.54 -6.47 4.64
C LEU A 114 -14.44 -7.67 5.03
N ALA A 115 -13.82 -8.78 5.43
CA ALA A 115 -14.48 -9.96 5.99
C ALA A 115 -15.19 -9.67 7.33
N LEU A 116 -14.56 -8.92 8.25
CA LEU A 116 -15.20 -8.53 9.52
C LEU A 116 -16.34 -7.51 9.32
N LEU A 117 -16.19 -6.58 8.37
CA LEU A 117 -17.25 -5.62 8.02
C LEU A 117 -18.46 -6.34 7.38
N LEU A 118 -18.22 -7.31 6.50
CA LEU A 118 -19.25 -8.15 5.90
C LEU A 118 -19.92 -9.09 6.94
N LEU A 119 -19.16 -9.63 7.90
CA LEU A 119 -19.69 -10.42 9.00
C LEU A 119 -20.61 -9.60 9.91
N LEU A 120 -20.23 -8.35 10.22
CA LEU A 120 -21.07 -7.44 11.00
C LEU A 120 -22.34 -7.04 10.23
N CYS A 121 -22.27 -6.76 8.92
CA CYS A 121 -23.45 -6.48 8.11
C CYS A 121 -24.45 -7.65 8.06
N ASN A 122 -23.98 -8.90 8.00
CA ASN A 122 -24.86 -10.07 8.03
C ASN A 122 -25.51 -10.29 9.41
N LEU A 123 -24.83 -9.94 10.50
CA LEU A 123 -25.43 -9.98 11.84
C LEU A 123 -26.56 -8.95 12.00
N PHE A 124 -26.38 -7.72 11.49
CA PHE A 124 -27.43 -6.70 11.55
C PHE A 124 -28.64 -7.04 10.68
N ALA A 125 -28.45 -7.71 9.54
CA ALA A 125 -29.55 -8.20 8.71
C ALA A 125 -30.37 -9.32 9.39
N TYR A 126 -29.73 -10.14 10.23
CA TYR A 126 -30.39 -11.24 10.95
C TYR A 126 -31.12 -10.80 12.22
N ILE A 127 -30.76 -9.67 12.82
CA ILE A 127 -31.41 -9.14 14.03
C ILE A 127 -32.65 -8.28 13.69
N MET A 128 -32.78 -7.87 12.42
CA MET A 128 -33.91 -7.05 11.93
C MET A 128 -34.97 -7.86 11.16
N LEU A 129 -34.92 -9.18 11.22
CA LEU A 129 -35.91 -10.12 10.66
C LEU A 129 -36.65 -10.87 11.78
#